data_AF-N9WI66-F1
#
_entry.id   AF-N9WI66-F1
#
_cell.length_a   1.000
_cell.length_b   1.000
_cell.length_c   1.000
_cell.angle_alpha   90.00
_cell.angle_beta   90.00
_cell.angle_gamma   90.00
#
_symmetry.space_group_name_H-M   'P 1'
#
loop_
_entity.id
_entity.type
_entity.pdbx_description
1 polymer ?
#
loop_
_entity_poly.entity_id
_entity_poly.type
_entity_poly.pdbx_seq_one_letter_code
_entity_poly.pdbx_strand_id
1 'polypeptide(L)'
;MKTKKEMKISKASIVFYVASVIFLAIAAFEIYQAYLTVESYKTTYTLQLTDILNLYFTGCVPYFGFAFLAYGIGEVLKKINDLTSTLRLCIEDVIEEEVEEEAEEFVSEPVANEMKNA
;
A
#
# COMPACT_ATOMS: atom_id res chain seq x y z
N MET A 1 15.37 -27.10 -1.60
CA MET A 1 14.45 -26.52 -0.59
C MET A 1 14.30 -25.03 -0.91
N LYS A 2 13.34 -24.66 -1.78
CA LYS A 2 13.19 -23.26 -2.24
C LYS A 2 12.67 -22.40 -1.08
N THR A 3 13.48 -21.45 -0.64
CA THR A 3 13.18 -20.49 0.42
C THR A 3 12.00 -19.61 -0.03
N LYS A 4 10.94 -19.60 0.78
CA LYS A 4 9.73 -18.81 0.57
C LYS A 4 10.12 -17.31 0.54
N LYS A 5 10.24 -16.72 -0.65
CA LYS A 5 10.68 -15.34 -0.85
C LYS A 5 9.60 -14.40 -0.32
N GLU A 6 9.87 -13.77 0.82
CA GLU A 6 8.89 -12.93 1.51
C GLU A 6 8.58 -11.66 0.71
N MET A 7 7.28 -11.44 0.43
CA MET A 7 6.79 -10.22 -0.22
C MET A 7 7.05 -9.01 0.70
N LYS A 8 8.00 -8.15 0.32
CA LYS A 8 8.26 -6.89 1.02
C LYS A 8 7.11 -5.92 0.75
N ILE A 9 6.27 -5.70 1.77
CA ILE A 9 5.29 -4.62 1.78
C ILE A 9 6.01 -3.29 1.51
N SER A 10 5.53 -2.54 0.52
CA SER A 10 6.10 -1.22 0.19
C SER A 10 6.00 -0.28 1.39
N LYS A 11 7.15 0.25 1.83
CA LYS A 11 7.25 1.25 2.89
C LYS A 11 6.36 2.48 2.62
N ALA A 12 6.10 2.79 1.35
CA ALA A 12 5.23 3.92 0.96
C ALA A 12 3.76 3.70 1.34
N SER A 13 3.23 2.48 1.18
CA SER A 13 1.84 2.15 1.53
C SER A 13 1.58 2.33 3.04
N ILE A 14 2.57 1.96 3.88
CA ILE A 14 2.50 2.15 5.34
C ILE A 14 2.35 3.64 5.71
N VAL A 15 3.04 4.53 5.00
CA VAL A 15 3.02 5.98 5.28
C VAL A 15 1.63 6.55 5.02
N PHE A 16 0.99 6.16 3.92
CA PHE A 16 -0.37 6.58 3.59
C PHE A 16 -1.41 6.03 4.59
N TYR A 17 -1.21 4.80 5.08
CA TYR A 17 -2.05 4.23 6.12
C TYR A 17 -1.93 5.02 7.44
N VAL A 18 -0.70 5.33 7.87
CA VAL A 18 -0.46 6.13 9.08
C VAL A 18 -1.04 7.53 8.94
N ALA A 19 -0.88 8.17 7.78
CA ALA A 19 -1.48 9.48 7.50
C ALA A 19 -3.02 9.44 7.61
N SER A 20 -3.66 8.38 7.11
CA SER A 20 -5.11 8.19 7.25
C SER A 20 -5.56 8.16 8.71
N VAL A 21 -4.85 7.41 9.56
CA VAL A 21 -5.13 7.35 11.00
C VAL A 21 -4.96 8.70 11.68
N ILE A 22 -3.94 9.47 11.30
CA ILE A 22 -3.71 10.82 11.82
C ILE A 22 -4.89 11.74 11.45
N PHE A 23 -5.35 11.72 10.19
CA PHE A 23 -6.50 12.51 9.77
C PHE A 23 -7.79 12.12 10.50
N LEU A 24 -8.00 10.83 10.78
CA LEU A 24 -9.12 10.36 11.61
C LEU A 24 -9.04 10.90 13.05
N ALA A 25 -7.85 10.92 13.64
CA ALA A 25 -7.66 11.48 14.97
C ALA A 25 -7.94 13.00 15.01
N ILE A 26 -7.50 13.74 13.98
CA ILE A 26 -7.82 15.17 13.83
C ILE A 26 -9.32 15.37 13.66
N ALA A 27 -9.99 14.56 12.84
CA ALA A 27 -11.44 14.64 12.66
C ALA A 27 -12.19 14.46 13.99
N ALA A 28 -11.78 13.48 14.81
CA ALA A 28 -12.36 13.25 16.13
C ALA A 28 -12.13 14.43 17.09
N PHE A 29 -10.94 15.05 17.03
CA PHE A 29 -10.63 16.25 17.80
C PHE A 29 -11.50 17.45 17.37
N GLU A 30 -11.67 17.67 16.08
CA GLU A 30 -12.52 18.73 15.54
C GLU A 30 -14.00 18.54 15.91
N ILE A 31 -14.50 17.29 15.95
CA ILE A 31 -15.84 16.99 16.47
C ILE A 31 -15.97 17.43 17.94
N TYR A 32 -14.96 17.17 18.76
CA TYR A 32 -14.96 17.60 20.16
C TYR A 32 -14.94 19.14 20.29
N GLN A 33 -14.14 19.82 19.47
CA GLN A 33 -14.09 21.29 19.47
C GLN A 33 -15.40 21.92 19.00
N ALA A 34 -16.03 21.35 17.97
CA ALA A 34 -17.35 21.76 17.52
C ALA A 34 -18.41 21.58 18.61
N TYR A 35 -18.35 20.48 19.38
CA TYR A 35 -19.22 20.28 20.55
C TYR A 35 -19.05 21.39 21.60
N LEU A 36 -17.82 21.69 22.02
CA LEU A 36 -17.56 22.74 23.00
C LEU A 36 -18.05 24.12 22.51
N THR A 37 -17.91 24.37 21.22
CA THR A 37 -18.37 25.60 20.58
C THR A 37 -19.90 25.72 20.63
N VAL A 38 -20.63 24.64 20.32
CA VAL A 38 -22.09 24.59 20.41
C VAL A 38 -22.57 24.74 21.85
N GLU A 39 -21.90 24.06 22.79
CA GLU A 39 -22.21 24.16 24.22
C GLU A 39 -22.05 25.60 24.74
N SER A 40 -20.98 26.29 24.33
CA SER A 40 -20.76 27.69 24.64
C SER A 40 -21.87 28.58 24.04
N TYR A 41 -22.17 28.44 22.75
CA TYR A 41 -23.15 29.29 22.07
C TYR A 41 -24.59 29.10 22.57
N LYS A 42 -24.98 27.90 22.98
CA LYS A 42 -26.28 27.60 23.61
C LYS A 42 -26.59 28.50 24.80
N THR A 43 -25.56 28.95 25.53
CA THR A 43 -25.75 29.79 26.72
C THR A 43 -26.16 31.23 26.38
N THR A 44 -25.86 31.68 25.15
CA THR A 44 -25.97 33.10 24.77
C THR A 44 -26.94 33.32 23.61
N TYR A 45 -27.15 32.33 22.73
CA TYR A 45 -27.94 32.47 21.51
C TYR A 45 -28.84 31.25 21.25
N THR A 46 -29.95 31.47 20.55
CA THR A 46 -30.76 30.40 19.97
C THR A 46 -30.08 29.87 18.70
N LEU A 47 -29.49 28.69 18.78
CA LEU A 47 -28.84 28.03 17.64
C LEU A 47 -29.85 27.30 16.75
N GLN A 48 -29.75 27.50 15.44
CA GLN A 48 -30.44 26.66 14.46
C GLN A 48 -29.65 25.38 14.21
N LEU A 49 -30.36 24.28 13.94
CA LEU A 49 -29.75 22.98 13.63
C LEU A 49 -28.80 23.05 12.42
N THR A 50 -29.14 23.89 11.44
CA THR A 50 -28.32 24.10 10.24
C THR A 50 -26.94 24.67 10.57
N ASP A 51 -26.84 25.61 11.49
CA ASP A 51 -25.56 26.23 11.88
C ASP A 51 -24.68 25.22 12.61
N ILE A 52 -25.29 24.41 13.48
CA ILE A 52 -24.62 23.32 14.19
C ILE A 52 -24.05 22.32 13.18
N LEU A 53 -24.87 21.85 12.24
CA LEU A 53 -24.44 20.90 11.21
C LEU A 53 -23.34 21.49 10.32
N ASN A 54 -23.43 22.76 9.94
CA ASN A 54 -22.38 23.42 9.17
C ASN A 54 -21.07 23.49 9.93
N LEU A 55 -21.09 23.76 11.23
CA LEU A 55 -19.89 23.79 12.06
C LEU A 55 -19.18 22.43 12.04
N TYR A 56 -19.93 21.34 12.25
CA TYR A 56 -19.38 19.99 12.17
C TYR A 56 -18.90 19.70 10.75
N PHE A 57 -19.70 19.94 9.72
CA PHE A 57 -19.30 19.60 8.36
C PHE A 57 -18.06 20.35 7.89
N THR A 58 -17.96 21.64 8.19
CA THR A 58 -16.78 22.42 7.79
C THR A 58 -15.54 22.00 8.58
N GLY A 59 -15.70 21.67 9.87
CA GLY A 59 -14.60 21.30 10.76
C GLY A 59 -14.08 19.89 10.57
N CYS A 60 -14.94 18.87 10.38
CA CYS A 60 -14.51 17.47 10.39
C CYS A 60 -14.59 16.73 9.04
N VAL A 61 -15.49 17.10 8.12
CA VAL A 61 -15.64 16.38 6.83
C VAL A 61 -14.38 16.42 5.97
N PRO A 62 -13.63 17.53 5.86
CA PRO A 62 -12.40 17.55 5.07
C PRO A 62 -11.39 16.49 5.55
N TYR A 63 -11.25 16.33 6.88
CA TYR A 63 -10.34 15.35 7.46
C TYR A 63 -10.79 13.91 7.25
N PHE A 64 -12.11 13.63 7.29
CA PHE A 64 -12.62 12.33 6.85
C PHE A 64 -12.30 12.09 5.37
N GLY A 65 -12.49 13.08 4.51
CA GLY A 65 -12.13 13.01 3.09
C GLY A 65 -10.65 12.68 2.88
N PHE A 66 -9.76 13.39 3.57
CA PHE A 66 -8.31 13.11 3.51
C PHE A 66 -7.96 11.73 4.07
N ALA A 67 -8.61 11.29 5.14
CA ALA A 67 -8.40 9.95 5.69
C ALA A 67 -8.76 8.85 4.68
N PHE A 68 -9.93 8.95 4.04
CA PHE A 68 -10.36 7.98 3.04
C PHE A 68 -9.48 8.01 1.78
N LEU A 69 -9.10 9.20 1.31
CA LEU A 69 -8.18 9.32 0.17
C LEU A 69 -6.81 8.73 0.47
N ALA A 70 -6.24 9.03 1.64
CA ALA A 70 -4.95 8.47 2.05
C ALA A 70 -5.03 6.95 2.18
N TYR A 71 -6.09 6.41 2.79
CA TYR A 71 -6.29 4.97 2.87
C TYR A 71 -6.42 4.32 1.48
N GLY A 72 -7.24 4.91 0.61
CA GLY A 72 -7.43 4.43 -0.76
C GLY A 72 -6.14 4.40 -1.57
N ILE A 73 -5.31 5.46 -1.48
CA ILE A 73 -3.99 5.51 -2.12
C ILE A 73 -3.07 4.42 -1.53
N GLY A 74 -3.11 4.22 -0.21
CA GLY A 74 -2.36 3.16 0.47
C GLY A 74 -2.70 1.76 -0.06
N GLU A 75 -3.99 1.45 -0.26
CA GLU A 75 -4.47 0.18 -0.82
C GLU A 75 -4.06 -0.01 -2.29
N VAL A 76 -4.16 1.03 -3.11
CA VAL A 76 -3.74 0.97 -4.53
C VAL A 76 -2.23 0.72 -4.63
N LEU A 77 -1.42 1.43 -3.84
CA LEU A 77 0.04 1.24 -3.81
C LEU A 77 0.42 -0.16 -3.33
N LYS A 78 -0.31 -0.72 -2.38
CA LYS A 78 -0.10 -2.09 -1.91
C LYS A 78 -0.33 -3.09 -3.05
N LYS A 79 -1.46 -2.99 -3.77
CA LYS A 79 -1.75 -3.85 -4.93
C LYS A 79 -0.71 -3.72 -6.05
N ILE A 80 -0.27 -2.50 -6.37
CA ILE A 80 0.75 -2.28 -7.40
C ILE A 80 2.07 -2.93 -7.00
N ASN A 81 2.47 -2.77 -5.73
CA ASN A 81 3.70 -3.36 -5.22
C ASN A 81 3.65 -4.90 -5.18
N ASP A 82 2.50 -5.48 -4.84
CA ASP A 82 2.30 -6.93 -4.86
C ASP A 82 2.42 -7.45 -6.31
N LEU A 83 1.77 -6.80 -7.28
CA LEU A 83 1.91 -7.15 -8.71
C LEU A 83 3.35 -7.05 -9.20
N THR A 84 4.05 -5.97 -8.84
CA THR A 84 5.44 -5.74 -9.23
C THR A 84 6.36 -6.80 -8.63
N SER A 85 6.10 -7.21 -7.39
CA SER A 85 6.83 -8.27 -6.71
C SER A 85 6.59 -9.63 -7.38
N THR A 86 5.34 -9.96 -7.72
CA THR A 86 5.01 -11.18 -8.45
C THR A 86 5.66 -11.21 -9.84
N LEU A 87 5.60 -10.11 -10.58
CA LEU A 87 6.22 -10.01 -11.90
C LEU A 87 7.74 -10.22 -11.84
N ARG A 88 8.39 -9.66 -10.81
CA ARG A 88 9.83 -9.85 -10.59
C ARG A 88 10.17 -11.30 -10.28
N LEU A 89 9.34 -12.00 -9.51
CA LEU A 89 9.54 -13.43 -9.24
C LEU A 89 9.43 -14.26 -10.53
N CYS A 90 8.42 -14.00 -11.37
CA CYS A 90 8.27 -14.71 -12.63
C CYS A 90 9.45 -14.49 -13.59
N ILE A 91 10.01 -13.28 -13.66
CA ILE A 91 11.20 -13.01 -14.48
C ILE A 91 12.42 -13.77 -13.95
N GLU A 92 12.60 -13.81 -12.63
CA GLU A 92 13.74 -14.49 -12.02
C GLU A 92 13.63 -16.01 -12.15
N ASP A 93 12.42 -16.57 -12.09
CA ASP A 93 12.16 -17.99 -12.37
C ASP A 93 12.46 -18.35 -13.85
N VAL A 94 12.08 -17.49 -14.81
CA VAL A 94 12.37 -17.72 -16.25
C VAL A 94 13.87 -17.68 -16.54
N ILE A 95 14.61 -16.75 -15.91
CA ILE A 95 16.07 -16.69 -16.09
C ILE A 95 16.76 -17.90 -15.47
N GLU A 96 16.31 -18.38 -14.31
CA GLU A 96 16.85 -19.64 -13.74
C GLU A 96 16.57 -20.84 -14.64
N GLU A 97 15.37 -20.93 -15.23
CA GLU A 97 15.01 -22.01 -16.17
C GLU A 97 15.84 -21.96 -17.47
N GLU A 98 16.07 -20.77 -18.06
CA GLU A 98 16.93 -20.62 -19.25
C GLU A 98 18.38 -21.04 -18.98
N VAL A 99 18.92 -20.71 -17.80
CA VAL A 99 20.30 -21.10 -17.44
C VAL A 99 20.41 -22.59 -17.12
N GLU A 100 19.38 -23.22 -16.53
CA GLU A 100 19.34 -24.68 -16.36
C GLU A 100 19.22 -25.42 -17.70
N GLU A 101 18.40 -24.94 -18.65
CA GLU A 101 18.30 -25.52 -20.00
C GLU A 101 19.62 -25.38 -20.79
N GLU A 102 20.28 -24.22 -20.78
CA GLU A 102 21.58 -24.05 -21.44
C GLU A 102 22.67 -24.94 -20.81
N ALA A 103 22.62 -25.17 -19.49
CA ALA A 103 23.56 -26.04 -18.80
C ALA A 103 23.31 -27.53 -19.11
N GLU A 104 22.05 -27.95 -19.29
CA GLU A 104 21.74 -29.32 -19.71
C GLU A 104 22.07 -29.58 -21.19
N GLU A 105 21.90 -28.58 -22.07
CA GLU A 105 22.28 -28.69 -23.49
C GLU A 105 23.80 -28.87 -23.65
N PHE A 106 24.61 -28.13 -22.87
CA PHE A 106 26.08 -28.25 -22.86
C PHE A 106 26.61 -29.60 -22.38
N VAL A 107 25.85 -30.34 -21.56
CA VAL A 107 26.26 -31.66 -21.05
C VAL A 107 25.93 -32.78 -22.05
N SER A 108 25.09 -32.49 -23.06
CA SER A 108 24.63 -33.49 -24.03
C SER A 108 25.45 -33.59 -25.32
N GLU A 109 26.39 -32.67 -25.59
CA GLU A 109 27.32 -32.83 -26.73
C GLU A 109 28.28 -34.02 -26.48
N PRO A 110 28.17 -35.12 -27.24
CA PRO A 110 28.98 -36.30 -26.97
C PRO A 110 30.42 -36.05 -27.38
N VAL A 111 31.34 -36.30 -26.44
CA VAL A 111 32.77 -36.54 -26.68
C VAL A 111 32.91 -37.71 -27.65
N ALA A 112 32.84 -37.42 -28.95
CA ALA A 112 33.11 -38.35 -30.02
C ALA A 112 34.22 -37.76 -30.90
N ASN A 113 35.43 -37.68 -30.37
CA ASN A 113 36.60 -37.67 -31.23
C ASN A 113 37.60 -38.73 -30.76
N GLU A 114 37.42 -39.86 -31.41
CA GLU A 114 38.26 -41.03 -31.59
C GLU A 114 39.63 -41.03 -30.88
N MET A 115 39.76 -41.96 -29.92
CA MET A 115 41.00 -42.72 -29.79
C MET A 115 41.23 -43.50 -31.10
N LYS A 116 41.96 -42.94 -32.05
CA LYS A 116 42.64 -43.72 -33.09
C LYS A 116 43.82 -42.95 -33.70
N ASN A 117 44.96 -43.65 -33.70
CA ASN A 117 46.30 -43.29 -34.21
C ASN A 117 47.09 -42.35 -33.28
N ALA A 118 48.29 -42.68 -32.80
CA ALA A 118 49.35 -43.56 -33.32
C ALA A 118 50.20 -44.13 -32.18
#